data_AF-A0A497BTP4-F1
#
_entry.id   AF-A0A497BTP4-F1
#
_cell.length_a   1.000
_cell.length_b   1.000
_cell.length_c   1.000
_cell.angle_alpha   90.00
_cell.angle_beta   90.00
_cell.angle_gamma   90.00
#
_symmetry.space_group_name_H-M   'P 1'
#
loop_
_entity.id
_entity.type
_entity.pdbx_description
1 polymer ?
#
loop_
_entity_poly.entity_id
_entity_poly.type
_entity_poly.pdbx_seq_one_letter_code
_entity_poly.pdbx_strand_id
1 'polypeptide(L)'
;IITEMAKGKTLEEAKQITWKEATDELGGLPPIKTHCSVLAVDGLRAAIENYEERHGLVQERKPTTVEIVRKRLRRVMNPVAGLDLVRTKLVREIEVAVGKVRVVIDLPEDHQFAANIREEVVEKIEPLWDVEQVIVEFAE
;
A
#
# COMPACT_ATOMS: atom_id res chain seq x y z
N ILE A 1 4.51 12.52 16.19
CA ILE A 1 3.66 13.74 16.13
C ILE A 1 2.43 13.48 15.28
N ILE A 2 2.57 13.08 14.00
CA ILE A 2 1.39 12.79 13.14
C ILE A 2 0.38 11.83 13.79
N THR A 3 0.88 10.76 14.44
CA THR A 3 0.06 9.77 15.16
C THR A 3 -0.61 10.35 16.40
N GLU A 4 0.04 11.30 17.09
CA GLU A 4 -0.54 11.98 18.26
C GLU A 4 -1.62 12.95 17.82
N MET A 5 -1.41 13.70 16.73
CA MET A 5 -2.40 14.61 16.15
C MET A 5 -3.66 13.87 15.67
N ALA A 6 -3.50 12.61 15.23
CA ALA A 6 -4.62 11.78 14.78
C ALA A 6 -5.44 11.19 15.94
N LYS A 7 -4.89 11.11 17.17
CA LYS A 7 -5.63 10.54 18.31
C LYS A 7 -6.85 11.38 18.66
N GLY A 8 -7.98 10.72 18.89
CA GLY A 8 -9.24 11.35 19.26
C GLY A 8 -9.99 12.01 18.10
N LYS A 9 -9.42 12.03 16.89
CA LYS A 9 -10.09 12.48 15.66
C LYS A 9 -10.86 11.33 15.01
N THR A 10 -11.91 11.67 14.29
CA THR A 10 -12.56 10.77 13.33
C THR A 10 -11.64 10.49 12.12
N LEU A 11 -11.93 9.44 11.35
CA LEU A 11 -11.15 9.12 10.14
C LEU A 11 -11.11 10.28 9.15
N GLU A 12 -12.24 10.97 8.96
CA GLU A 12 -12.34 12.13 8.07
C GLU A 12 -11.48 13.30 8.56
N GLU A 13 -11.53 13.62 9.85
CA GLU A 13 -10.67 14.66 10.43
C GLU A 13 -9.19 14.29 10.37
N ALA A 14 -8.84 13.02 10.58
CA ALA A 14 -7.46 12.55 10.50
C ALA A 14 -6.90 12.64 9.07
N LYS A 15 -7.71 12.40 8.03
CA LYS A 15 -7.31 12.57 6.61
C LYS A 15 -6.98 14.03 6.27
N GLN A 16 -7.63 14.99 6.93
CA GLN A 16 -7.43 16.42 6.70
C GLN A 16 -6.12 16.94 7.29
N ILE A 17 -5.44 16.18 8.16
CA ILE A 17 -4.14 16.59 8.69
C ILE A 17 -3.17 16.84 7.54
N THR A 18 -2.58 18.04 7.53
CA THR A 18 -1.62 18.47 6.53
C THR A 18 -0.19 18.39 7.04
N TRP A 19 0.76 18.35 6.10
CA TRP A 19 2.18 18.33 6.45
C TRP A 19 2.63 19.66 7.07
N LYS A 20 1.93 20.76 6.77
CA LYS A 20 2.17 22.07 7.35
C LYS A 20 1.82 22.07 8.83
N GLU A 21 0.61 21.62 9.19
CA GLU A 21 0.21 21.48 10.59
C GLU A 21 1.18 20.58 11.38
N ALA A 22 1.59 19.46 10.79
CA ALA A 22 2.58 18.57 11.43
C ALA A 22 3.96 19.22 11.59
N THR A 23 4.32 20.15 10.71
CA THR A 23 5.58 20.90 10.75
C THR A 23 5.52 22.05 11.76
N ASP A 24 4.38 22.74 11.82
CA ASP A 24 4.14 23.85 12.74
C ASP A 24 4.12 23.35 14.20
N GLU A 25 3.51 22.18 14.45
CA GLU A 25 3.51 21.51 15.75
C GLU A 25 4.93 21.13 16.22
N LEU A 26 5.86 20.93 15.28
CA LEU A 26 7.28 20.66 15.57
C LEU A 26 8.08 21.95 15.83
N GLY A 27 7.44 23.14 15.80
CA GLY A 27 8.12 24.43 15.91
C GLY A 27 8.78 24.87 14.60
N GLY A 28 8.35 24.31 13.47
CA GLY A 28 8.94 24.51 12.16
C GLY A 28 10.01 23.48 11.80
N LEU A 29 10.22 23.26 10.51
CA LEU A 29 11.25 22.39 9.97
C LEU A 29 12.07 23.12 8.91
N PRO A 30 13.40 22.91 8.85
CA PRO A 30 14.19 23.40 7.74
C PRO A 30 13.70 22.76 6.43
N PRO A 31 13.75 23.47 5.28
CA PRO A 31 13.17 23.01 4.01
C PRO A 31 13.59 21.60 3.58
N ILE A 32 14.83 21.21 3.90
CA ILE A 32 15.38 19.89 3.57
C ILE A 32 14.70 18.73 4.33
N LYS A 33 14.06 19.00 5.48
CA LYS A 33 13.37 18.01 6.31
C LYS A 33 11.86 17.96 6.09
N THR A 34 11.30 18.84 5.26
CA THR A 34 9.87 18.89 4.94
C THR A 34 9.37 17.61 4.28
N HIS A 35 10.21 16.93 3.50
CA HIS A 35 9.87 15.64 2.88
C HIS A 35 9.42 14.60 3.90
N CYS A 36 10.03 14.57 5.10
CA CYS A 36 9.64 13.64 6.16
C CYS A 36 8.21 13.91 6.65
N SER A 37 7.80 15.17 6.76
CA SER A 37 6.43 15.54 7.12
C SER A 37 5.42 15.16 6.03
N VAL A 38 5.80 15.33 4.76
CA VAL A 38 4.96 14.89 3.62
C VAL A 38 4.77 13.38 3.66
N LEU A 39 5.85 12.61 3.77
CA LEU A 39 5.78 11.16 3.86
C LEU A 39 4.97 10.68 5.07
N ALA A 40 5.09 11.35 6.21
CA ALA A 40 4.33 11.01 7.42
C ALA A 40 2.82 11.18 7.21
N VAL A 41 2.39 12.25 6.54
CA VAL A 41 0.98 12.49 6.19
C VAL A 41 0.48 11.48 5.17
N ASP A 42 1.27 11.21 4.13
CA ASP A 42 0.93 10.22 3.11
C ASP A 42 0.80 8.81 3.72
N GLY A 43 1.69 8.48 4.67
CA GLY A 43 1.62 7.24 5.45
C GLY A 43 0.35 7.14 6.30
N LEU A 44 -0.02 8.21 7.00
CA LEU A 44 -1.28 8.25 7.77
C LEU A 44 -2.50 8.05 6.86
N ARG A 45 -2.56 8.76 5.72
CA ARG A 45 -3.66 8.62 4.76
C ARG A 45 -3.75 7.22 4.19
N ALA A 46 -2.62 6.64 3.79
CA ALA A 46 -2.58 5.27 3.29
C ALA A 46 -3.03 4.24 4.34
N ALA A 47 -2.72 4.47 5.62
CA ALA A 47 -3.18 3.63 6.72
C ALA A 47 -4.70 3.74 6.93
N ILE A 48 -5.25 4.95 6.84
CA ILE A 48 -6.70 5.18 6.94
C ILE A 48 -7.43 4.53 5.75
N GLU A 49 -6.95 4.73 4.52
CA GLU A 49 -7.52 4.08 3.32
C GLU A 49 -7.55 2.56 3.47
N ASN A 50 -6.45 1.96 3.94
CA ASN A 50 -6.39 0.51 4.17
C ASN A 50 -7.38 0.05 5.25
N TYR A 51 -7.54 0.82 6.32
CA TYR A 51 -8.53 0.54 7.34
C TYR A 51 -9.96 0.58 6.77
N GLU A 52 -10.29 1.60 5.98
CA GLU A 52 -11.61 1.76 5.37
C GLU A 52 -11.96 0.62 4.41
N GLU A 53 -10.99 0.17 3.62
CA GLU A 53 -11.13 -0.98 2.72
C GLU A 53 -11.44 -2.25 3.47
N ARG A 54 -10.66 -2.55 4.52
CA ARG A 54 -10.84 -3.76 5.33
C ARG A 54 -12.15 -3.78 6.11
N HIS A 55 -12.76 -2.62 6.35
CA HIS A 55 -14.01 -2.49 7.10
C HIS A 55 -15.22 -2.13 6.20
N GLY A 56 -15.04 -2.14 4.87
CA GLY A 56 -16.13 -1.86 3.93
C GLY A 56 -16.66 -0.42 3.97
N LEU A 57 -15.86 0.54 4.46
CA LEU A 57 -16.22 1.95 4.60
C LEU A 57 -15.94 2.78 3.33
N VAL A 58 -15.46 2.14 2.26
CA VAL A 58 -15.11 2.80 1.00
C VAL A 58 -16.37 3.33 0.32
N GLN A 59 -16.45 4.66 0.16
CA GLN A 59 -17.60 5.33 -0.45
C GLN A 59 -17.67 5.14 -1.97
N GLU A 60 -16.53 5.02 -2.65
CA GLU A 60 -16.44 4.83 -4.11
C GLU A 60 -15.94 3.43 -4.46
N ARG A 61 -16.86 2.54 -4.88
CA ARG A 61 -16.52 1.19 -5.36
C ARG A 61 -16.11 1.22 -6.83
N LYS A 62 -14.82 1.47 -7.08
CA LYS A 62 -14.24 1.41 -8.43
C LYS A 62 -13.80 -0.03 -8.72
N PRO A 63 -14.14 -0.61 -9.89
CA PRO A 63 -13.75 -1.98 -10.21
C PRO A 63 -12.23 -2.13 -10.19
N THR A 64 -11.75 -3.26 -9.71
CA THR A 64 -10.33 -3.59 -9.69
C THR A 64 -9.82 -3.73 -11.12
N THR A 65 -8.74 -3.03 -11.42
CA THR A 65 -8.05 -3.09 -12.71
C THR A 65 -6.60 -3.49 -12.51
N VAL A 66 -5.95 -3.95 -13.59
CA VAL A 66 -4.51 -4.25 -13.59
C VAL A 66 -3.70 -3.05 -13.10
N GLU A 67 -4.09 -1.82 -13.45
CA GLU A 67 -3.41 -0.61 -12.98
C GLU A 67 -3.55 -0.40 -11.47
N ILE A 68 -4.72 -0.68 -10.90
CA ILE A 68 -4.94 -0.60 -9.45
C ILE A 68 -4.08 -1.65 -8.75
N VAL A 69 -4.10 -2.90 -9.21
CA VAL A 69 -3.27 -3.98 -8.65
C VAL A 69 -1.79 -3.62 -8.74
N ARG A 70 -1.34 -3.13 -9.90
CA ARG A 70 0.06 -2.69 -10.08
C ARG A 70 0.42 -1.55 -9.13
N LYS A 71 -0.48 -0.59 -8.90
CA LYS A 71 -0.27 0.50 -7.92
C LYS A 71 -0.15 -0.05 -6.50
N ARG A 72 -0.90 -1.09 -6.14
CA ARG A 72 -0.80 -1.79 -4.84
C ARG A 72 0.52 -2.51 -4.67
N LEU A 73 0.96 -3.24 -5.70
CA LEU A 73 2.22 -3.98 -5.69
C LEU A 73 3.45 -3.07 -5.53
N ARG A 74 3.36 -1.78 -5.88
CA ARG A 74 4.42 -0.79 -5.58
C ARG A 74 4.63 -0.54 -4.09
N ARG A 75 3.70 -0.99 -3.23
CA ARG A 75 3.81 -0.92 -1.77
C ARG A 75 4.38 -2.20 -1.16
N VAL A 76 4.65 -3.23 -1.97
CA VAL A 76 5.27 -4.49 -1.54
C VAL A 76 6.77 -4.40 -1.78
N MET A 77 7.55 -4.65 -0.73
CA MET A 77 9.00 -4.47 -0.78
C MET A 77 9.69 -5.71 -1.37
N ASN A 78 10.70 -5.50 -2.21
CA ASN A 78 11.70 -6.52 -2.53
C ASN A 78 12.85 -6.40 -1.50
N PRO A 79 13.01 -7.34 -0.55
CA PRO A 79 14.03 -7.26 0.48
C PRO A 79 15.46 -7.37 -0.07
N VAL A 80 15.64 -7.99 -1.25
CA VAL A 80 16.97 -8.18 -1.87
C VAL A 80 17.48 -6.87 -2.46
N ALA A 81 16.60 -6.12 -3.14
CA ALA A 81 16.97 -4.91 -3.88
C ALA A 81 16.69 -3.61 -3.11
N GLY A 82 15.95 -3.65 -2.00
CA GLY A 82 15.54 -2.47 -1.24
C GLY A 82 14.58 -1.53 -1.99
N LEU A 83 13.94 -2.04 -3.05
CA LEU A 83 13.00 -1.32 -3.92
C LEU A 83 11.69 -2.11 -4.03
N ASP A 84 10.63 -1.53 -4.60
CA ASP A 84 9.35 -2.25 -4.73
C ASP A 84 9.36 -3.32 -5.85
N LEU A 85 8.46 -4.30 -5.74
CA LEU A 85 8.37 -5.42 -6.69
C LEU A 85 8.20 -4.98 -8.15
N VAL A 86 7.49 -3.86 -8.39
CA VAL A 86 7.21 -3.38 -9.74
C VAL A 86 8.44 -2.69 -10.34
N ARG A 87 9.15 -1.87 -9.55
CA ARG A 87 10.40 -1.21 -9.98
C ARG A 87 11.54 -2.19 -10.20
N THR A 88 11.58 -3.25 -9.40
CA THR A 88 12.58 -4.32 -9.53
C THR A 88 12.26 -5.29 -10.66
N LYS A 89 11.14 -5.09 -11.37
CA LYS A 89 10.66 -5.96 -12.46
C LYS A 89 10.44 -7.42 -12.02
N LEU A 90 10.23 -7.66 -10.72
CA LEU A 90 9.86 -8.98 -10.21
C LEU A 90 8.43 -9.36 -10.57
N VAL A 91 7.54 -8.40 -10.83
CA VAL A 91 6.18 -8.73 -11.29
C VAL A 91 6.21 -9.01 -12.79
N ARG A 92 6.09 -10.28 -13.15
CA ARG A 92 6.12 -10.76 -14.54
C ARG A 92 4.78 -10.54 -15.24
N GLU A 93 3.70 -10.88 -14.57
CA GLU A 93 2.35 -10.82 -15.12
C GLU A 93 1.32 -10.49 -14.03
N ILE A 94 0.28 -9.74 -14.41
CA ILE A 94 -0.88 -9.45 -13.57
C ILE A 94 -2.12 -9.69 -14.43
N GLU A 95 -2.97 -10.60 -13.98
CA GLU A 95 -4.28 -10.83 -14.58
C GLU A 95 -5.37 -10.49 -13.57
N VAL A 96 -6.40 -9.81 -14.05
CA VAL A 96 -7.59 -9.47 -13.26
C VAL A 96 -8.80 -10.03 -13.99
N ALA A 97 -9.50 -10.93 -13.32
CA ALA A 97 -10.79 -11.47 -13.72
C ALA A 97 -11.83 -11.13 -12.64
N VAL A 98 -13.12 -11.40 -12.92
CA VAL A 98 -14.20 -11.14 -11.96
C VAL A 98 -13.94 -11.93 -10.67
N GLY A 99 -13.75 -11.21 -9.55
CA GLY A 99 -13.48 -11.81 -8.25
C GLY A 99 -12.07 -12.38 -8.07
N LYS A 100 -11.21 -12.37 -9.09
CA LYS A 100 -9.92 -13.09 -9.06
C LYS A 100 -8.76 -12.24 -9.55
N VAL A 101 -7.68 -12.21 -8.79
CA VAL A 101 -6.42 -11.56 -9.18
C VAL A 101 -5.30 -12.59 -9.18
N ARG A 102 -4.62 -12.74 -10.32
CA ARG A 102 -3.42 -13.59 -10.45
C ARG A 102 -2.20 -12.69 -10.63
N VAL A 103 -1.17 -12.93 -9.82
CA VAL A 103 0.11 -12.22 -9.87
C VAL A 103 1.23 -13.24 -10.03
N VAL A 104 2.01 -13.12 -11.11
CA VAL A 104 3.18 -13.97 -11.36
C VAL A 104 4.43 -13.19 -10.97
N ILE A 105 5.23 -13.79 -10.10
CA ILE A 105 6.47 -13.21 -9.57
C ILE A 105 7.65 -13.98 -10.16
N ASP A 106 8.59 -13.23 -10.74
CA ASP A 106 9.84 -13.69 -11.36
C ASP A 106 10.88 -13.98 -10.27
N LEU A 107 10.63 -15.03 -9.48
CA LEU A 107 11.46 -15.46 -8.36
C LEU A 107 11.21 -16.95 -8.10
N PRO A 108 12.24 -17.74 -7.74
CA PRO A 108 12.05 -19.13 -7.34
C PRO A 108 11.14 -19.26 -6.11
N GLU A 109 10.27 -20.29 -6.10
CA GLU A 109 9.33 -20.52 -4.99
C GLU A 109 10.04 -20.88 -3.66
N ASP A 110 11.22 -21.49 -3.74
CA ASP A 110 12.06 -21.84 -2.59
C ASP A 110 12.93 -20.68 -2.08
N HIS A 111 12.84 -19.49 -2.69
CA HIS A 111 13.57 -18.32 -2.25
C HIS A 111 13.16 -17.91 -0.82
N GLN A 112 14.12 -17.53 0.01
CA GLN A 112 13.90 -17.18 1.43
C GLN A 112 12.84 -16.08 1.68
N PHE A 113 12.59 -15.23 0.69
CA PHE A 113 11.59 -14.15 0.76
C PHE A 113 10.28 -14.46 0.03
N ALA A 114 10.15 -15.60 -0.66
CA ALA A 114 8.96 -15.94 -1.44
C ALA A 114 7.69 -15.97 -0.56
N ALA A 115 7.76 -16.59 0.63
CA ALA A 115 6.64 -16.62 1.58
C ALA A 115 6.22 -15.21 2.02
N ASN A 116 7.16 -14.37 2.44
CA ASN A 116 6.84 -12.99 2.87
C ASN A 116 6.27 -12.15 1.71
N ILE A 117 6.85 -12.27 0.52
CA ILE A 117 6.34 -11.57 -0.67
C ILE A 117 4.92 -12.02 -0.99
N ARG A 118 4.63 -13.33 -0.94
CA ARG A 118 3.29 -13.89 -1.14
C ARG A 118 2.30 -13.28 -0.14
N GLU A 119 2.63 -13.29 1.14
CA GLU A 119 1.78 -12.73 2.20
C GLU A 119 1.52 -11.23 2.00
N GLU A 120 2.55 -10.43 1.72
CA GLU A 120 2.40 -9.00 1.46
C GLU A 120 1.53 -8.72 0.22
N VAL A 121 1.70 -9.49 -0.86
CA VAL A 121 0.88 -9.35 -2.07
C VAL A 121 -0.59 -9.61 -1.76
N VAL A 122 -0.89 -10.70 -1.04
CA VAL A 122 -2.25 -11.03 -0.62
C VAL A 122 -2.82 -9.93 0.26
N GLU A 123 -2.09 -9.48 1.29
CA GLU A 123 -2.53 -8.44 2.22
C GLU A 123 -2.88 -7.11 1.51
N LYS A 124 -2.19 -6.78 0.42
CA LYS A 124 -2.43 -5.53 -0.33
C LYS A 124 -3.57 -5.61 -1.35
N ILE A 125 -3.92 -6.81 -1.82
CA ILE A 125 -4.91 -7.02 -2.88
C ILE A 125 -6.24 -7.53 -2.32
N GLU A 126 -6.23 -8.44 -1.35
CA GLU A 126 -7.45 -9.04 -0.76
C GLU A 126 -8.46 -8.01 -0.22
N PRO A 127 -8.05 -6.86 0.37
CA PRO A 127 -9.02 -5.87 0.85
C PRO A 127 -9.80 -5.13 -0.24
N LEU A 128 -9.48 -5.33 -1.53
CA LEU A 128 -10.24 -4.72 -2.62
C LEU A 128 -11.66 -5.30 -2.64
N TRP A 129 -12.66 -4.42 -2.71
CA TRP A 129 -14.07 -4.76 -2.47
C TRP A 129 -14.67 -5.81 -3.41
N ASP A 130 -14.09 -6.00 -4.60
CA ASP A 130 -14.52 -6.93 -5.66
C ASP A 130 -13.54 -8.09 -5.87
N VAL A 131 -12.62 -8.31 -4.94
CA VAL A 131 -11.66 -9.42 -4.97
C VAL A 131 -12.11 -10.50 -3.99
N GLU A 132 -12.31 -11.71 -4.50
CA GLU A 132 -12.67 -12.90 -3.72
C GLU A 132 -11.47 -13.86 -3.54
N GLN A 133 -10.55 -13.86 -4.51
CA GLN A 133 -9.40 -14.75 -4.52
C GLN A 133 -8.15 -14.05 -5.08
N VAL A 134 -7.03 -14.19 -4.37
CA VAL A 134 -5.71 -13.75 -4.83
C VAL A 134 -4.83 -14.98 -5.04
N ILE A 135 -4.31 -15.16 -6.25
CA ILE A 135 -3.40 -16.23 -6.62
C ILE A 135 -2.03 -15.62 -6.88
N VAL A 136 -1.03 -16.06 -6.12
CA VAL A 136 0.36 -15.65 -6.32
C VAL A 136 1.14 -16.86 -6.83
N GLU A 137 1.76 -16.74 -7.99
CA GLU A 137 2.58 -17.78 -8.60
C GLU A 137 4.03 -17.31 -8.67
N PHE A 138 4.95 -18.24 -8.46
CA PHE A 138 6.38 -18.02 -8.58
C PHE A 138 6.85 -18.71 -9.86
N ALA A 139 7.52 -17.98 -10.73
CA ALA A 139 8.06 -18.47 -11.99
C ALA A 139 9.52 -18.03 -12.10
N GLU A 140 10.35 -18.89 -12.68
CA GLU A 140 11.75 -18.60 -13.05
C GLU A 140 11.88 -18.64 -14.58
#